data_AF-A0A1H4MGG1-F1
#
_entry.id   AF-A0A1H4MGG1-F1
#
_cell.length_a   1.000
_cell.length_b   1.000
_cell.length_c   1.000
_cell.angle_alpha   90.00
_cell.angle_beta   90.00
_cell.angle_gamma   90.00
#
_symmetry.space_group_name_H-M   'P 1'
#
loop_
_entity.id
_entity.type
_entity.pdbx_description
1 polymer ?
#
loop_
_entity_poly.entity_id
_entity_poly.type
_entity_poly.pdbx_seq_one_letter_code
_entity_poly.pdbx_strand_id
1 'polypeptide(L)'
;MTDVENITDGIALLRTLETIPTWRKPRWGDLGLPVVDRGDHAIFPLAIAPLSESGDADALLETETMLRRHCIHFYGGDSFHAESVLSPDDGYGRKVLEAGAIPHGSAVLWWGIQNLAVVLVRAVDERQRLETLALHVLPKDWVWESAVPLSTKRALSHARSMARDCSAADVHWSWPLS
;
A
#
# COMPACT_ATOMS: atom_id res chain seq x y z
N MET A 1 -18.15 22.56 -2.93
CA MET A 1 -16.92 22.13 -3.61
C MET A 1 -16.14 21.39 -2.54
N THR A 2 -16.03 20.07 -2.68
CA THR A 2 -15.37 19.22 -1.70
C THR A 2 -13.88 19.30 -2.04
N ASP A 3 -13.14 20.17 -1.33
CA ASP A 3 -11.76 20.43 -1.70
C ASP A 3 -10.90 19.20 -1.38
N VAL A 4 -10.34 18.59 -2.43
CA VAL A 4 -9.36 17.52 -2.33
C VAL A 4 -8.02 18.13 -1.97
N GLU A 5 -7.44 17.66 -0.87
CA GLU A 5 -6.09 18.04 -0.46
C GLU A 5 -5.10 16.96 -0.90
N ASN A 6 -4.16 17.34 -1.77
CA ASN A 6 -3.05 16.48 -2.14
C ASN A 6 -1.92 16.64 -1.11
N ILE A 7 -1.56 15.55 -0.46
CA ILE A 7 -0.57 15.49 0.61
C ILE A 7 0.82 15.14 0.05
N THR A 8 0.89 14.09 -0.77
CA THR A 8 2.14 13.59 -1.36
C THR A 8 1.94 13.29 -2.85
N ASP A 9 2.91 13.68 -3.68
CA ASP A 9 2.92 13.28 -5.10
C ASP A 9 3.22 11.77 -5.23
N GLY A 10 2.16 10.99 -5.46
CA GLY A 10 2.26 9.54 -5.60
C GLY A 10 3.13 9.08 -6.77
N ILE A 11 3.19 9.83 -7.88
CA ILE A 11 4.01 9.47 -9.05
C ILE A 11 5.50 9.70 -8.72
N ALA A 12 5.84 10.82 -8.11
CA ALA A 12 7.19 11.10 -7.66
C ALA A 12 7.67 10.08 -6.61
N LEU A 13 6.78 9.68 -5.70
CA LEU A 13 7.06 8.65 -4.70
C LEU A 13 7.34 7.29 -5.35
N LEU A 14 6.48 6.83 -6.27
CA LEU A 14 6.68 5.56 -6.99
C LEU A 14 8.02 5.52 -7.74
N ARG A 15 8.40 6.61 -8.42
CA ARG A 15 9.70 6.73 -9.08
C ARG A 15 10.87 6.70 -8.09
N THR A 16 10.70 7.30 -6.92
CA THR A 16 11.74 7.29 -5.87
C THR A 16 11.98 5.86 -5.38
N LEU A 17 10.92 5.04 -5.24
CA LEU A 17 11.04 3.64 -4.85
C LEU A 17 11.90 2.81 -5.83
N GLU A 18 11.86 3.13 -7.12
CA GLU A 18 12.68 2.45 -8.15
C GLU A 18 14.18 2.63 -7.94
N THR A 19 14.58 3.74 -7.33
CA THR A 19 15.98 4.09 -7.10
C THR A 19 16.60 3.38 -5.90
N ILE A 20 15.77 2.71 -5.08
CA ILE A 20 16.23 2.07 -3.86
C ILE A 20 16.97 0.77 -4.21
N PRO A 21 18.23 0.61 -3.75
CA PRO A 21 18.95 -0.64 -3.92
C PRO A 21 18.26 -1.79 -3.16
N THR A 22 18.07 -2.93 -3.84
CA THR A 22 17.38 -4.13 -3.30
C THR A 22 17.99 -4.72 -2.02
N TRP A 23 19.26 -4.43 -1.74
CA TRP A 23 19.98 -4.92 -0.56
C TRP A 23 19.84 -4.00 0.66
N ARG A 24 19.23 -2.82 0.51
CA ARG A 24 19.14 -1.81 1.57
C ARG A 24 17.69 -1.66 2.03
N LYS A 25 17.50 -1.70 3.35
CA LYS A 25 16.23 -1.27 3.95
C LYS A 25 16.04 0.24 3.71
N PRO A 26 14.91 0.67 3.13
CA PRO A 26 14.66 2.08 2.92
C PRO A 26 14.63 2.85 4.25
N ARG A 27 15.08 4.10 4.21
CA ARG A 27 14.74 5.06 5.26
C ARG A 27 13.48 5.77 4.80
N TRP A 28 12.34 5.44 5.40
CA TRP A 28 11.04 5.84 4.86
C TRP A 28 10.88 7.36 4.73
N GLY A 29 11.38 8.12 5.70
CA GLY A 29 11.38 9.59 5.64
C GLY A 29 12.22 10.21 4.51
N ASP A 30 13.18 9.47 3.94
CA ASP A 30 13.98 9.94 2.80
C ASP A 30 13.21 9.78 1.47
N LEU A 31 12.12 9.00 1.45
CA LEU A 31 11.35 8.71 0.23
C LEU A 31 10.21 9.69 -0.01
N GLY A 32 9.68 10.27 1.05
CA GLY A 32 8.56 11.18 1.01
C GLY A 32 8.12 11.56 2.41
N LEU A 33 7.68 12.81 2.55
CA LEU A 33 6.98 13.28 3.73
C LEU A 33 5.63 13.84 3.29
N PRO A 34 4.57 13.58 4.06
CA PRO A 34 4.56 12.78 5.29
C PRO A 34 4.65 11.26 5.10
N VAL A 35 5.03 10.58 6.19
CA VAL A 35 5.08 9.11 6.25
C VAL A 35 4.71 8.61 7.64
N VAL A 36 3.91 7.55 7.70
CA VAL A 36 3.71 6.74 8.91
C VAL A 36 4.69 5.58 8.86
N ASP A 37 5.82 5.75 9.53
CA ASP A 37 6.89 4.74 9.62
C ASP A 37 6.51 3.66 10.64
N ARG A 38 6.44 2.41 10.19
CA ARG A 38 6.13 1.22 11.02
C ARG A 38 7.33 0.27 11.14
N GLY A 39 8.52 0.75 10.86
CA GLY A 39 9.74 -0.05 10.85
C GLY A 39 9.89 -0.81 9.54
N ASP A 40 9.23 -1.96 9.40
CA ASP A 40 9.41 -2.84 8.23
C ASP A 40 8.53 -2.48 7.03
N HIS A 41 7.46 -1.74 7.27
CA HIS A 41 6.61 -1.13 6.25
C HIS A 41 6.35 0.35 6.57
N ALA A 42 5.80 1.05 5.60
CA ALA A 42 5.43 2.45 5.73
C ALA A 42 4.13 2.74 4.99
N ILE A 43 3.41 3.75 5.45
CA ILE A 43 2.19 4.25 4.81
C ILE A 43 2.44 5.71 4.45
N PHE A 44 2.32 6.03 3.16
CA PHE A 44 2.45 7.39 2.64
C PHE A 44 1.06 7.93 2.32
N PRO A 45 0.54 8.90 3.09
CA PRO A 45 -0.70 9.59 2.75
C PRO A 45 -0.51 10.33 1.42
N LEU A 46 -1.41 10.09 0.46
CA LEU A 46 -1.35 10.72 -0.85
C LEU A 46 -2.33 11.88 -0.96
N ALA A 47 -3.58 11.65 -0.53
CA ALA A 47 -4.64 12.65 -0.59
C ALA A 47 -5.72 12.40 0.46
N ILE A 48 -6.44 13.46 0.80
CA ILE A 48 -7.60 13.43 1.69
C ILE A 48 -8.71 14.32 1.11
N ALA A 49 -9.96 13.93 1.34
CA ALA A 49 -11.12 14.70 0.94
C ALA A 49 -12.24 14.56 1.97
N PRO A 50 -13.05 15.61 2.20
CA PRO A 50 -14.31 15.46 2.92
C PRO A 50 -15.23 14.46 2.23
N LEU A 51 -15.96 13.65 2.99
CA LEU A 51 -17.09 12.90 2.44
C LEU A 51 -18.16 13.88 1.94
N SER A 52 -18.84 13.51 0.87
CA SER A 52 -19.99 14.28 0.38
C SER A 52 -21.11 14.33 1.45
N GLU A 53 -22.08 15.22 1.26
CA GLU A 53 -23.28 15.26 2.12
C GLU A 53 -24.06 13.94 2.06
N SER A 54 -24.05 13.24 0.92
CA SER A 54 -24.62 11.89 0.77
C SER A 54 -23.81 10.79 1.46
N GLY A 55 -22.57 11.09 1.89
CA GLY A 55 -21.65 10.09 2.48
C GLY A 55 -20.92 9.25 1.44
N ASP A 56 -21.01 9.62 0.16
CA ASP A 56 -20.31 8.93 -0.92
C ASP A 56 -18.81 9.24 -0.86
N ALA A 57 -18.02 8.19 -1.06
CA ALA A 57 -16.56 8.24 -1.11
C ALA A 57 -16.12 8.06 -2.56
N ASP A 58 -16.14 9.15 -3.32
CA ASP A 58 -15.73 9.19 -4.73
C ASP A 58 -14.80 10.37 -5.03
N ALA A 59 -14.50 11.22 -4.05
CA ALA A 59 -13.72 12.43 -4.28
C ALA A 59 -12.28 12.11 -4.67
N LEU A 60 -11.73 10.98 -4.18
CA LEU A 60 -10.37 10.54 -4.49
C LEU A 60 -10.31 9.49 -5.61
N LEU A 61 -11.45 9.15 -6.23
CA LEU A 61 -11.53 8.08 -7.21
C LEU A 61 -10.70 8.36 -8.47
N GLU A 62 -10.70 9.60 -8.95
CA GLU A 62 -9.92 9.99 -10.13
C GLU A 62 -8.41 9.85 -9.86
N THR A 63 -7.93 10.35 -8.71
CA THR A 63 -6.53 10.24 -8.29
C THR A 63 -6.11 8.78 -8.13
N GLU A 64 -6.94 7.95 -7.49
CA GLU A 64 -6.69 6.52 -7.37
C GLU A 64 -6.60 5.83 -8.74
N THR A 65 -7.55 6.11 -9.64
CA THR A 65 -7.61 5.53 -10.99
C THR A 65 -6.37 5.89 -11.81
N MET A 66 -5.93 7.14 -11.72
CA MET A 66 -4.76 7.65 -12.43
C MET A 66 -3.46 6.98 -11.93
N LEU A 67 -3.27 6.88 -10.61
CA LEU A 67 -2.13 6.16 -10.03
C LEU A 67 -2.16 4.66 -10.34
N ARG A 68 -3.34 4.03 -10.25
CA ARG A 68 -3.52 2.61 -10.60
C ARG A 68 -3.11 2.35 -12.05
N ARG A 69 -3.55 3.18 -13.00
CA ARG A 69 -3.16 3.07 -14.42
C ARG A 69 -1.66 3.24 -14.59
N HIS A 70 -1.04 4.15 -13.84
CA HIS A 70 0.42 4.29 -13.84
C HIS A 70 1.10 3.01 -13.39
N CYS A 71 0.68 2.44 -12.26
CA CYS A 71 1.26 1.20 -11.75
C CYS A 71 1.05 0.02 -12.71
N ILE A 72 -0.13 -0.12 -13.32
CA ILE A 72 -0.39 -1.14 -14.35
C ILE A 72 0.55 -0.96 -15.54
N HIS A 73 0.78 0.27 -15.99
CA HIS A 73 1.62 0.52 -17.16
C HIS A 73 3.10 0.22 -16.92
N PHE A 74 3.63 0.57 -15.74
CA PHE A 74 5.07 0.48 -15.45
C PHE A 74 5.46 -0.77 -14.66
N TYR A 75 4.54 -1.33 -13.86
CA TYR A 75 4.79 -2.45 -12.96
C TYR A 75 3.85 -3.65 -13.24
N GLY A 76 2.89 -3.49 -14.16
CA GLY A 76 2.08 -4.59 -14.68
C GLY A 76 2.72 -5.21 -15.92
N GLY A 77 2.69 -6.55 -16.00
CA GLY A 77 3.15 -7.30 -17.17
C GLY A 77 4.41 -8.14 -16.96
N ASP A 78 4.39 -9.37 -17.50
CA ASP A 78 5.39 -10.43 -17.47
C ASP A 78 5.69 -11.07 -16.09
N SER A 79 4.66 -11.72 -15.56
CA SER A 79 4.72 -13.03 -14.89
C SER A 79 5.98 -13.33 -14.06
N PHE A 80 5.87 -13.11 -12.75
CA PHE A 80 5.98 -14.17 -11.73
C PHE A 80 5.49 -13.63 -10.38
N HIS A 81 5.68 -12.33 -10.09
CA HIS A 81 5.28 -11.66 -8.83
C HIS A 81 5.09 -10.13 -8.97
N ALA A 82 4.77 -9.63 -10.18
CA ALA A 82 4.76 -8.18 -10.46
C ALA A 82 3.41 -7.53 -10.14
N GLU A 83 2.32 -8.27 -10.37
CA GLU A 83 0.95 -7.86 -10.06
C GLU A 83 0.20 -9.02 -9.40
N SER A 84 -0.52 -8.77 -8.31
CA SER A 84 -1.37 -9.78 -7.69
C SER A 84 -2.58 -9.16 -7.02
N VAL A 85 -3.70 -9.88 -7.05
CA VAL A 85 -4.89 -9.48 -6.31
C VAL A 85 -4.62 -9.65 -4.82
N LEU A 86 -4.91 -8.60 -4.06
CA LEU A 86 -4.92 -8.64 -2.62
C LEU A 86 -5.95 -9.68 -2.16
N SER A 87 -5.48 -10.73 -1.49
CA SER A 87 -6.38 -11.71 -0.90
C SER A 87 -7.11 -11.06 0.27
N PRO A 88 -8.46 -11.02 0.25
CA PRO A 88 -9.22 -10.46 1.36
C PRO A 88 -9.16 -11.31 2.63
N ASP A 89 -8.76 -12.58 2.49
CA ASP A 89 -8.92 -13.58 3.54
C ASP A 89 -7.64 -13.83 4.35
N ASP A 90 -6.49 -13.30 3.92
CA ASP A 90 -5.20 -13.57 4.56
C ASP A 90 -4.21 -12.39 4.54
N GLY A 91 -3.20 -12.50 5.41
CA GLY A 91 -2.02 -11.64 5.45
C GLY A 91 -2.35 -10.16 5.66
N TYR A 92 -1.57 -9.31 4.99
CA TYR A 92 -1.73 -7.86 5.01
C TYR A 92 -3.05 -7.42 4.37
N GLY A 93 -3.54 -8.19 3.38
CA GLY A 93 -4.77 -7.89 2.65
C GLY A 93 -6.00 -7.87 3.55
N ARG A 94 -6.17 -8.92 4.35
CA ARG A 94 -7.24 -8.98 5.35
C ARG A 94 -7.22 -7.78 6.30
N LYS A 95 -6.04 -7.41 6.82
CA LYS A 95 -5.89 -6.28 7.75
C LYS A 95 -6.34 -4.96 7.14
N VAL A 96 -5.95 -4.70 5.89
CA VAL A 96 -6.33 -3.47 5.18
C VAL A 96 -7.85 -3.39 4.99
N LEU A 97 -8.52 -4.50 4.70
CA LEU A 97 -9.98 -4.54 4.61
C LEU A 97 -10.66 -4.40 5.98
N GLU A 98 -10.15 -5.07 7.03
CA GLU A 98 -10.64 -4.91 8.41
C GLU A 98 -10.49 -3.46 8.91
N ALA A 99 -9.50 -2.72 8.40
CA ALA A 99 -9.28 -1.31 8.69
C ALA A 99 -10.17 -0.35 7.87
N GLY A 100 -11.08 -0.87 7.03
CA GLY A 100 -12.06 -0.05 6.30
C GLY A 100 -11.63 0.37 4.90
N ALA A 101 -10.66 -0.32 4.29
CA ALA A 101 -10.30 -0.08 2.91
C ALA A 101 -11.46 -0.38 1.95
N ILE A 102 -11.62 0.49 0.95
CA ILE A 102 -12.64 0.43 -0.08
C ILE A 102 -12.01 -0.21 -1.31
N PRO A 103 -12.40 -1.44 -1.68
CA PRO A 103 -11.97 -2.03 -2.93
C PRO A 103 -12.56 -1.22 -4.09
N HIS A 104 -11.71 -0.68 -4.96
CA HIS A 104 -12.18 -0.11 -6.21
C HIS A 104 -12.19 -1.16 -7.33
N GLY A 105 -13.38 -1.41 -7.91
CA GLY A 105 -13.62 -2.49 -8.86
C GLY A 105 -13.74 -3.85 -8.18
N SER A 106 -13.26 -4.91 -8.83
CA SER A 106 -13.30 -6.29 -8.30
C SER A 106 -12.05 -6.69 -7.50
N ALA A 107 -11.00 -5.86 -7.47
CA ALA A 107 -9.73 -6.22 -6.84
C ALA A 107 -8.92 -4.99 -6.37
N VAL A 108 -8.35 -5.10 -5.18
CA VAL A 108 -7.18 -4.31 -4.77
C VAL A 108 -5.93 -5.02 -5.29
N LEU A 109 -4.98 -4.28 -5.85
CA LEU A 109 -3.82 -4.84 -6.56
C LEU A 109 -2.51 -4.50 -5.83
N TRP A 110 -1.63 -5.49 -5.77
CA TRP A 110 -0.24 -5.35 -5.39
C TRP A 110 0.62 -5.08 -6.61
N TRP A 111 1.61 -4.20 -6.49
CA TRP A 111 2.67 -4.03 -7.47
C TRP A 111 4.03 -4.25 -6.86
N GLY A 112 4.89 -5.00 -7.55
CA GLY A 112 6.27 -5.23 -7.13
C GLY A 112 7.20 -4.15 -7.66
N ILE A 113 7.89 -3.43 -6.79
CA ILE A 113 8.92 -2.45 -7.15
C ILE A 113 10.20 -2.84 -6.41
N GLN A 114 11.23 -3.28 -7.14
CA GLN A 114 12.47 -3.79 -6.55
C GLN A 114 12.19 -4.94 -5.53
N ASN A 115 12.62 -4.77 -4.28
CA ASN A 115 12.39 -5.68 -3.14
C ASN A 115 11.16 -5.29 -2.30
N LEU A 116 10.30 -4.41 -2.82
CA LEU A 116 9.11 -3.89 -2.14
C LEU A 116 7.84 -4.35 -2.86
N ALA A 117 6.78 -4.48 -2.09
CA ALA A 117 5.40 -4.54 -2.55
C ALA A 117 4.72 -3.23 -2.22
N VAL A 118 3.92 -2.72 -3.16
CA VAL A 118 3.11 -1.52 -2.94
C VAL A 118 1.65 -1.78 -3.25
N VAL A 119 0.76 -1.12 -2.50
CA VAL A 119 -0.68 -1.14 -2.73
C VAL A 119 -1.26 0.25 -2.49
N LEU A 120 -2.22 0.63 -3.33
CA LEU A 120 -3.04 1.82 -3.12
C LEU A 120 -4.21 1.44 -2.23
N VAL A 121 -4.37 2.17 -1.14
CA VAL A 121 -5.43 1.95 -0.16
C VAL A 121 -6.26 3.22 -0.05
N ARG A 122 -7.54 3.09 -0.40
CA ARG A 122 -8.55 4.12 -0.17
C ARG A 122 -9.41 3.70 1.00
N ALA A 123 -9.69 4.59 1.95
CA ALA A 123 -10.51 4.27 3.13
C ALA A 123 -11.38 5.44 3.54
N VAL A 124 -12.50 5.13 4.22
CA VAL A 124 -13.39 6.12 4.82
C VAL A 124 -13.22 6.13 6.33
N ASP A 125 -12.93 7.29 6.90
CA ASP A 125 -13.13 7.57 8.32
C ASP A 125 -14.51 8.21 8.50
N GLU A 126 -15.50 7.40 8.88
CA GLU A 126 -16.87 7.88 9.11
C GLU A 126 -16.95 8.87 10.29
N ARG A 127 -16.06 8.75 11.29
CA ARG A 127 -16.07 9.61 12.48
C ARG A 127 -15.61 11.02 12.15
N GLN A 128 -14.58 11.11 11.31
CA GLN A 128 -14.05 12.39 10.84
C GLN A 128 -14.75 12.90 9.58
N ARG A 129 -15.60 12.07 8.97
CA ARG A 129 -16.27 12.33 7.68
C ARG A 129 -15.24 12.58 6.56
N LEU A 130 -14.22 11.73 6.48
CA LEU A 130 -13.13 11.86 5.51
C LEU A 130 -12.95 10.62 4.66
N GLU A 131 -12.63 10.83 3.39
CA GLU A 131 -12.07 9.85 2.48
C GLU A 131 -10.56 10.08 2.40
N THR A 132 -9.77 9.02 2.48
CA THR A 132 -8.30 9.09 2.38
C THR A 132 -7.79 8.14 1.32
N LEU A 133 -6.69 8.53 0.67
CA LEU A 133 -5.92 7.70 -0.26
C LEU A 133 -4.47 7.64 0.21
N ALA A 134 -3.92 6.45 0.34
CA ALA A 134 -2.55 6.21 0.78
C ALA A 134 -1.85 5.15 -0.09
N LEU A 135 -0.53 5.23 -0.14
CA LEU A 135 0.34 4.18 -0.67
C LEU A 135 0.95 3.41 0.50
N HIS A 136 0.64 2.13 0.61
CA HIS A 136 1.31 1.26 1.58
C HIS A 136 2.49 0.60 0.89
N VAL A 137 3.65 0.62 1.54
CA VAL A 137 4.90 0.08 1.04
C VAL A 137 5.44 -0.91 2.06
N LEU A 138 5.63 -2.17 1.66
CA LEU A 138 6.07 -3.26 2.53
C LEU A 138 7.07 -4.19 1.84
N PRO A 139 7.73 -5.08 2.58
CA PRO A 139 8.66 -6.04 1.99
C PRO A 139 7.94 -6.95 0.98
N LYS A 140 8.56 -7.18 -0.17
CA LYS A 140 8.01 -8.06 -1.21
C LYS A 140 7.68 -9.46 -0.68
N ASP A 141 8.53 -9.96 0.22
CA ASP A 141 8.42 -11.28 0.85
C ASP A 141 7.20 -11.45 1.77
N TRP A 142 6.52 -10.35 2.15
CA TRP A 142 5.24 -10.42 2.89
C TRP A 142 4.05 -10.72 1.98
N VAL A 143 4.16 -10.42 0.68
CA VAL A 143 3.09 -10.62 -0.30
C VAL A 143 3.37 -11.85 -1.15
N TRP A 144 4.61 -11.96 -1.63
CA TRP A 144 5.05 -13.05 -2.47
C TRP A 144 6.16 -13.79 -1.74
N GLU A 145 5.84 -14.98 -1.21
CA GLU A 145 6.89 -15.83 -0.64
C GLU A 145 7.98 -16.06 -1.70
N SER A 146 9.22 -15.74 -1.33
CA SER A 146 10.39 -16.02 -2.16
C SER A 146 10.35 -17.46 -2.65
N ALA A 147 10.45 -17.68 -3.96
CA ALA A 147 10.41 -18.99 -4.64
C ALA A 147 11.52 -19.98 -4.22
N VAL A 148 12.28 -19.68 -3.17
CA VAL A 148 13.19 -20.63 -2.53
C VAL A 148 12.34 -21.80 -2.03
N PRO A 149 12.56 -23.02 -2.55
CA PRO A 149 11.82 -24.17 -2.08
C PRO A 149 11.97 -24.27 -0.56
N LEU A 150 10.84 -24.36 0.14
CA LEU A 150 10.73 -24.55 1.58
C LEU A 150 11.31 -25.90 2.06
N SER A 151 12.20 -26.51 1.28
CA SER A 151 12.90 -27.75 1.55
C SER A 151 14.02 -27.58 2.58
N THR A 152 14.46 -26.34 2.85
CA THR A 152 15.48 -26.07 3.87
C THR A 152 14.87 -25.53 5.16
N LYS A 153 15.40 -25.97 6.32
CA LYS A 153 15.01 -25.45 7.64
C LYS A 153 15.15 -23.92 7.74
N ARG A 154 16.14 -23.35 7.04
CA ARG A 154 16.37 -21.90 7.00
C ARG A 154 15.26 -21.16 6.25
N ALA A 155 14.84 -21.67 5.09
CA ALA A 155 13.73 -21.09 4.33
C ALA A 155 12.41 -21.14 5.12
N LEU A 156 12.11 -22.27 5.77
CA LEU A 156 10.93 -22.40 6.64
C LEU A 156 10.95 -21.43 7.84
N SER A 157 12.12 -21.26 8.47
CA SER A 157 12.27 -20.32 9.58
C SER A 157 12.09 -18.86 9.12
N HIS A 158 12.58 -18.53 7.92
CA HIS A 158 12.40 -17.21 7.32
C HIS A 158 10.93 -16.93 7.04
N ALA A 159 10.24 -17.83 6.32
CA ALA A 159 8.82 -17.71 6.00
C ALA A 159 7.95 -17.52 7.26
N ARG A 160 8.18 -18.31 8.32
CA ARG A 160 7.48 -18.16 9.61
C ARG A 160 7.75 -16.83 10.33
N SER A 161 8.90 -16.23 10.09
CA SER A 161 9.22 -14.92 10.67
C SER A 161 8.49 -13.83 9.91
N MET A 162 8.55 -13.86 8.57
CA MET A 162 7.81 -12.92 7.72
C MET A 162 6.30 -12.98 7.92
N ALA A 163 5.73 -14.19 8.06
CA ALA A 163 4.30 -14.33 8.37
C ALA A 163 3.93 -13.72 9.74
N ARG A 164 4.81 -13.83 10.75
CA ARG A 164 4.61 -13.18 12.06
C ARG A 164 4.70 -11.67 11.95
N ASP A 165 5.69 -11.15 11.24
CA ASP A 165 5.89 -9.70 11.09
C ASP A 165 4.71 -9.08 10.32
N CYS A 166 4.27 -9.73 9.24
CA CYS A 166 3.05 -9.36 8.50
C CYS A 166 1.81 -9.42 9.40
N SER A 167 1.66 -10.45 10.24
CA SER A 167 0.57 -10.57 11.20
C SER A 167 0.60 -9.49 12.30
N ALA A 168 1.78 -9.02 12.70
CA ALA A 168 1.97 -7.93 13.65
C ALA A 168 1.84 -6.54 13.02
N ALA A 169 1.78 -6.44 11.69
CA ALA A 169 1.73 -5.17 10.99
C ALA A 169 0.53 -4.33 11.42
N ASP A 170 0.80 -3.09 11.85
CA ASP A 170 -0.19 -2.06 12.07
C ASP A 170 -0.49 -1.36 10.74
N VAL A 171 -1.72 -1.52 10.28
CA VAL A 171 -2.20 -0.95 9.02
C VAL A 171 -3.00 0.33 9.23
N HIS A 172 -3.22 0.78 10.47
CA HIS A 172 -3.97 2.00 10.70
C HIS A 172 -3.12 3.22 10.35
N TRP A 173 -3.71 4.14 9.60
CA TRP A 173 -3.21 5.49 9.43
C TRP A 173 -4.34 6.45 9.79
N SER A 174 -4.02 7.43 10.61
CA SER A 174 -4.87 8.60 10.82
C SER A 174 -4.01 9.79 10.44
N TRP A 175 -4.38 10.49 9.38
CA TRP A 175 -3.68 11.70 8.99
C TRP A 175 -4.41 12.91 9.56
N PRO A 176 -3.74 13.81 10.29
CA PRO A 176 -4.38 15.04 10.71
C PRO A 176 -4.66 15.91 9.49
N LEU A 177 -5.89 16.42 9.40
CA LEU A 177 -6.16 17.67 8.68
C LEU A 177 -5.50 18.80 9.46
N SER A 178 -4.65 19.58 8.81
CA SER A 178 -4.19 20.86 9.34
C SER A 178 -5.22 21.95 9.12
#